data_AF-A0A254S7D6-F1
#
_entry.id   AF-A0A254S7D6-F1
#
_cell.length_a   1.000
_cell.length_b   1.000
_cell.length_c   1.000
_cell.angle_alpha   90.00
_cell.angle_beta   90.00
_cell.angle_gamma   90.00
#
_symmetry.space_group_name_H-M   'P 1'
#
loop_
_entity.id
_entity.type
_entity.pdbx_description
1 polymer ?
#
loop_
_entity_poly.entity_id
_entity_poly.type
_entity_poly.pdbx_seq_one_letter_code
_entity_poly.pdbx_strand_id
1 'polypeptide(L)'
;MNKWMKLMPMAVAAFGLLACGDDKLPSDVQCLTPECLEEYWSSSSEAPDNGASSSSSAEEAGESSSSDNQQSPSSGMDGTLSSSGVGPVEGSSSSASLSSGLEGSSSSVHHHRSSSSVAEPPVESSSAVAPVSSSATEPPPSPVNEFVEDHRSECQIGNIPSSVDNAKLPDPFKKLDGTRISSKADWKCRREEIGAMYEKLMFGTKPRNPEKVEGSYSGGKLTIKVTDKGKSGSFSVKISNAGTKDKPKPAMIGFGGGMMGGCGSLGNATNGLDIAQITFNPDDVAPESGGGMFFQLYNQGQGTIIAWAWGVSRIIDALEKTPEAGIDVKHLAMTGCSRWGKGTLAVGAFDERIALTIPQESGSGGASLWRVGAQVNKQKGKQFVQGLASAGTEGKWMISSFKSYDGRENTLPFDQHMLVAMVAPRALLILDNAGQEWLGEVPSNYCGQASKEVYDALGATENYTYSQEGGHGHCQLPNGQFDEVKDFMNKFLLGKDAKTGKIDYSKNTQTINFKKSEWIDWETPSLK
;
A
#
# COMPACT_ATOMS: atom_id res chain seq x y z
N MET A 1 3.54 -70.65 4.21
CA MET A 1 2.84 -70.05 3.04
C MET A 1 2.48 -68.60 3.38
N ASN A 2 2.27 -67.77 2.35
CA ASN A 2 1.57 -66.45 2.30
C ASN A 2 0.88 -65.89 3.56
N LYS A 3 0.79 -64.56 3.80
CA LYS A 3 1.47 -63.35 3.27
C LYS A 3 0.94 -62.12 4.07
N TRP A 4 1.70 -61.02 4.10
CA TRP A 4 1.23 -59.61 4.16
C TRP A 4 0.75 -58.92 5.47
N MET A 5 1.37 -57.75 5.70
CA MET A 5 0.74 -56.43 5.98
C MET A 5 0.19 -56.09 7.38
N LYS A 6 0.85 -55.12 8.04
CA LYS A 6 0.32 -53.73 8.20
C LYS A 6 1.42 -52.72 8.56
N LEU A 7 1.17 -51.45 8.23
CA LEU A 7 2.02 -50.28 8.45
C LEU A 7 1.22 -49.19 9.15
N MET A 8 1.84 -48.45 10.07
CA MET A 8 1.47 -47.08 10.45
C MET A 8 2.65 -46.41 11.17
N PRO A 9 3.05 -45.17 10.82
CA PRO A 9 4.14 -44.46 11.49
C PRO A 9 3.64 -43.60 12.67
N MET A 10 4.46 -43.46 13.72
CA MET A 10 4.37 -42.32 14.65
C MET A 10 5.29 -41.19 14.19
N ALA A 11 4.90 -39.95 14.48
CA ALA A 11 5.69 -38.76 14.18
C ALA A 11 6.63 -38.40 15.35
N VAL A 12 7.85 -37.97 15.02
CA VAL A 12 8.71 -37.15 15.89
C VAL A 12 9.37 -36.09 15.01
N ALA A 13 9.30 -34.82 15.42
CA ALA A 13 10.05 -33.74 14.80
C ALA A 13 11.45 -33.63 15.44
N ALA A 14 12.47 -33.34 14.63
CA ALA A 14 13.83 -33.07 15.10
C ALA A 14 14.27 -31.67 14.66
N PHE A 15 14.80 -30.88 15.59
CA PHE A 15 15.32 -29.55 15.33
C PHE A 15 16.68 -29.62 14.62
N GLY A 16 16.91 -28.73 13.66
CA GLY A 16 18.25 -28.45 13.13
C GLY A 16 18.97 -27.42 13.99
N LEU A 17 20.18 -27.74 14.44
CA LEU A 17 21.11 -26.87 15.15
C LEU A 17 22.53 -27.45 15.05
N LEU A 18 23.55 -26.63 15.34
CA LEU A 18 24.98 -26.79 14.99
C LEU A 18 25.27 -26.63 13.47
N ALA A 19 26.37 -25.97 13.07
CA ALA A 19 27.28 -25.11 13.83
C ALA A 19 28.00 -24.12 12.89
N CYS A 20 28.51 -23.02 13.43
CA CYS A 20 29.50 -22.18 12.76
C CYS A 20 30.89 -22.85 12.82
N GLY A 21 31.69 -22.66 11.77
CA GLY A 21 33.13 -22.91 11.79
C GLY A 21 33.88 -21.59 11.56
N ASP A 22 34.78 -21.24 12.48
CA ASP A 22 35.75 -20.17 12.26
C ASP A 22 36.89 -20.68 11.36
N ASP A 23 37.35 -19.84 10.44
CA ASP A 23 38.71 -19.89 9.91
C ASP A 23 39.25 -18.46 9.79
N LYS A 24 40.56 -18.28 10.00
CA LYS A 24 41.23 -16.97 10.06
C LYS A 24 42.49 -16.91 9.18
N LEU A 25 42.87 -15.67 8.86
CA LEU A 25 44.14 -15.21 8.26
C LEU A 25 44.24 -15.37 6.73
N PRO A 26 45.11 -14.57 6.06
CA PRO A 26 45.85 -13.40 6.53
C PRO A 26 45.34 -12.09 5.87
N SER A 27 46.10 -10.99 6.02
CA SER A 27 45.79 -9.66 5.46
C SER A 27 46.71 -9.26 4.29
N ASP A 28 46.35 -8.16 3.63
CA ASP A 28 47.24 -7.23 2.90
C ASP A 28 47.94 -7.67 1.60
N VAL A 29 47.18 -7.72 0.49
CA VAL A 29 47.67 -7.23 -0.82
C VAL A 29 46.55 -6.45 -1.54
N GLN A 30 46.82 -5.23 -1.98
CA GLN A 30 46.01 -4.52 -2.97
C GLN A 30 46.69 -4.62 -4.34
N CYS A 31 45.97 -5.08 -5.37
CA CYS A 31 46.42 -5.04 -6.76
C CYS A 31 45.55 -4.07 -7.57
N LEU A 32 46.17 -3.16 -8.32
CA LEU A 32 45.51 -2.02 -8.96
C LEU A 32 46.07 -1.72 -10.37
N THR A 33 46.35 -2.74 -11.19
CA THR A 33 46.52 -2.57 -12.65
C THR A 33 45.78 -3.67 -13.44
N PRO A 34 45.46 -3.43 -14.74
CA PRO A 34 44.70 -4.40 -15.55
C PRO A 34 45.46 -5.69 -15.87
N GLU A 35 46.79 -5.73 -15.77
CA GLU A 35 47.58 -6.91 -16.18
C GLU A 35 47.42 -8.14 -15.26
N CYS A 36 46.78 -8.01 -14.10
CA CYS A 36 46.64 -9.11 -13.12
C CYS A 36 45.50 -10.11 -13.43
N LEU A 37 44.86 -10.04 -14.61
CA LEU A 37 43.62 -10.76 -14.92
C LEU A 37 43.75 -11.98 -15.85
N GLU A 38 44.85 -12.15 -16.59
CA GLU A 38 44.95 -13.23 -17.60
C GLU A 38 45.54 -14.56 -17.06
N GLU A 39 46.26 -14.57 -15.94
CA GLU A 39 46.98 -15.76 -15.48
C GLU A 39 46.14 -16.72 -14.61
N TYR A 40 44.91 -16.34 -14.21
CA TYR A 40 44.07 -17.11 -13.27
C TYR A 40 43.12 -18.13 -13.93
N TRP A 41 43.17 -18.31 -15.26
CA TRP A 41 42.25 -19.18 -16.02
C TRP A 41 42.93 -20.36 -16.75
N SER A 42 44.23 -20.58 -16.55
CA SER A 42 45.01 -21.60 -17.27
C SER A 42 45.18 -22.95 -16.54
N SER A 43 44.69 -23.08 -15.30
CA SER A 43 44.95 -24.25 -14.43
C SER A 43 43.68 -24.84 -13.78
N SER A 44 42.78 -25.42 -14.57
CA SER A 44 41.65 -26.25 -14.09
C SER A 44 41.16 -27.21 -15.20
N SER A 45 42.05 -28.09 -15.65
CA SER A 45 41.76 -29.06 -16.72
C SER A 45 42.04 -30.50 -16.27
N GLU A 46 41.08 -31.13 -15.59
CA GLU A 46 41.03 -32.58 -15.48
C GLU A 46 39.58 -33.06 -15.27
N ALA A 47 39.19 -34.09 -16.00
CA ALA A 47 37.88 -34.73 -15.93
C ALA A 47 38.07 -36.25 -15.90
N PRO A 48 37.05 -37.02 -15.48
CA PRO A 48 36.82 -38.34 -16.05
C PRO A 48 35.57 -38.35 -16.94
N ASP A 49 35.68 -39.08 -18.04
CA ASP A 49 34.67 -39.29 -19.08
C ASP A 49 33.56 -40.26 -18.63
N ASN A 50 32.38 -40.19 -19.28
CA ASN A 50 31.59 -41.36 -19.70
C ASN A 50 30.44 -40.98 -20.66
N GLY A 51 30.78 -40.73 -21.93
CA GLY A 51 30.16 -41.42 -23.07
C GLY A 51 28.75 -41.08 -23.59
N ALA A 52 28.71 -40.67 -24.87
CA ALA A 52 27.72 -41.01 -25.92
C ALA A 52 26.24 -40.57 -25.77
N SER A 53 25.53 -40.14 -26.83
CA SER A 53 25.88 -39.95 -28.26
C SER A 53 25.03 -38.83 -28.92
N SER A 54 25.38 -38.45 -30.15
CA SER A 54 24.91 -37.25 -30.85
C SER A 54 24.10 -37.49 -32.14
N SER A 55 23.08 -36.67 -32.37
CA SER A 55 22.55 -36.25 -33.69
C SER A 55 21.62 -35.04 -33.46
N SER A 56 21.77 -33.86 -34.06
CA SER A 56 21.58 -33.49 -35.49
C SER A 56 20.18 -33.90 -36.02
N SER A 57 19.40 -33.07 -36.72
CA SER A 57 19.75 -31.89 -37.54
C SER A 57 18.67 -30.78 -37.46
N ALA A 58 18.75 -29.76 -38.32
CA ALA A 58 17.83 -28.62 -38.39
C ALA A 58 16.87 -28.67 -39.61
N GLU A 59 16.14 -27.56 -39.82
CA GLU A 59 15.49 -27.05 -41.05
C GLU A 59 13.94 -27.07 -41.18
N GLU A 60 13.44 -25.85 -41.39
CA GLU A 60 12.33 -25.33 -42.22
C GLU A 60 10.87 -25.84 -42.23
N ALA A 61 9.98 -24.84 -42.07
CA ALA A 61 8.78 -24.52 -42.88
C ALA A 61 7.58 -25.49 -43.00
N GLY A 62 6.37 -24.88 -42.98
CA GLY A 62 5.10 -25.53 -43.34
C GLY A 62 3.87 -24.74 -42.86
N GLU A 63 3.03 -24.28 -43.78
CA GLU A 63 1.77 -23.58 -43.47
C GLU A 63 0.54 -24.53 -43.39
N SER A 64 -0.61 -23.93 -43.07
CA SER A 64 -1.97 -24.31 -43.52
C SER A 64 -2.92 -25.15 -42.62
N SER A 65 -3.90 -24.42 -42.06
CA SER A 65 -5.37 -24.65 -42.15
C SER A 65 -6.08 -25.94 -41.69
N SER A 66 -7.03 -25.75 -40.77
CA SER A 66 -8.50 -26.02 -40.90
C SER A 66 -9.19 -27.28 -40.32
N SER A 67 -10.46 -27.04 -39.94
CA SER A 67 -11.65 -27.92 -39.81
C SER A 67 -11.84 -28.91 -38.65
N ASP A 68 -12.68 -28.49 -37.69
CA ASP A 68 -13.98 -29.08 -37.30
C ASP A 68 -14.26 -30.60 -37.34
N ASN A 69 -14.55 -31.16 -36.16
CA ASN A 69 -15.86 -31.75 -35.76
C ASN A 69 -15.77 -32.17 -34.26
N GLN A 70 -16.69 -31.82 -33.35
CA GLN A 70 -18.13 -32.11 -33.19
C GLN A 70 -18.51 -33.50 -32.62
N GLN A 71 -19.46 -33.44 -31.67
CA GLN A 71 -20.29 -34.51 -31.07
C GLN A 71 -19.57 -35.47 -30.08
N SER A 72 -19.95 -35.66 -28.80
CA SER A 72 -21.24 -35.72 -28.03
C SER A 72 -21.67 -37.20 -27.73
N PRO A 73 -22.69 -37.49 -26.88
CA PRO A 73 -22.50 -37.57 -25.42
C PRO A 73 -23.13 -38.83 -24.73
N SER A 74 -22.95 -38.96 -23.41
CA SER A 74 -23.64 -39.91 -22.50
C SER A 74 -23.83 -39.23 -21.12
N SER A 75 -25.02 -39.08 -20.53
CA SER A 75 -25.92 -40.06 -19.87
C SER A 75 -25.29 -40.78 -18.66
N GLY A 76 -25.83 -40.75 -17.43
CA GLY A 76 -27.05 -40.11 -16.92
C GLY A 76 -27.37 -40.57 -15.47
N MET A 77 -28.65 -40.45 -15.06
CA MET A 77 -29.29 -40.96 -13.82
C MET A 77 -29.21 -40.14 -12.50
N ASP A 78 -30.43 -39.71 -12.13
CA ASP A 78 -31.08 -39.42 -10.84
C ASP A 78 -30.46 -39.73 -9.47
N GLY A 79 -30.95 -38.99 -8.47
CA GLY A 79 -30.74 -39.24 -7.04
C GLY A 79 -31.49 -38.27 -6.11
N THR A 80 -32.84 -38.32 -6.07
CA THR A 80 -33.66 -37.50 -5.15
C THR A 80 -33.73 -38.09 -3.73
N LEU A 81 -33.68 -37.24 -2.70
CA LEU A 81 -34.13 -37.61 -1.33
C LEU A 81 -34.46 -36.38 -0.46
N SER A 82 -35.22 -36.63 0.61
CA SER A 82 -35.73 -35.64 1.59
C SER A 82 -36.23 -36.39 2.85
N SER A 83 -36.58 -35.77 3.98
CA SER A 83 -36.76 -34.34 4.29
C SER A 83 -36.52 -34.08 5.80
N SER A 84 -36.51 -32.79 6.21
CA SER A 84 -36.62 -32.29 7.61
C SER A 84 -35.49 -32.66 8.60
N GLY A 85 -35.23 -31.90 9.67
CA GLY A 85 -35.77 -30.59 10.09
C GLY A 85 -36.51 -30.63 11.44
N VAL A 86 -35.80 -30.50 12.57
CA VAL A 86 -36.38 -30.32 13.92
C VAL A 86 -35.53 -29.38 14.79
N GLY A 87 -36.21 -28.47 15.47
CA GLY A 87 -35.88 -27.87 16.77
C GLY A 87 -37.20 -27.52 17.46
N PRO A 88 -37.25 -26.80 18.60
CA PRO A 88 -36.16 -26.31 19.47
C PRO A 88 -36.27 -26.93 20.89
N VAL A 89 -35.53 -26.39 21.87
CA VAL A 89 -35.84 -26.53 23.30
C VAL A 89 -35.64 -25.17 23.99
N GLU A 90 -36.53 -24.81 24.91
CA GLU A 90 -36.51 -23.55 25.66
C GLU A 90 -35.63 -23.62 26.92
N GLY A 91 -35.28 -22.45 27.48
CA GLY A 91 -34.57 -22.35 28.75
C GLY A 91 -34.74 -20.97 29.37
N SER A 92 -35.84 -20.76 30.10
CA SER A 92 -36.18 -19.48 30.73
C SER A 92 -35.76 -19.43 32.22
N SER A 93 -35.26 -18.27 32.65
CA SER A 93 -35.24 -17.83 34.05
C SER A 93 -35.11 -16.30 34.09
N SER A 94 -35.47 -15.68 35.22
CA SER A 94 -35.89 -14.28 35.23
C SER A 94 -35.27 -13.43 36.34
N SER A 95 -35.35 -12.11 36.14
CA SER A 95 -35.56 -11.08 37.18
C SER A 95 -34.60 -11.01 38.38
N ALA A 96 -33.76 -9.96 38.40
CA ALA A 96 -33.37 -9.29 39.64
C ALA A 96 -33.20 -7.78 39.40
N SER A 97 -34.20 -7.00 39.78
CA SER A 97 -34.13 -5.53 39.83
C SER A 97 -33.80 -5.07 41.24
N LEU A 98 -32.85 -4.14 41.41
CA LEU A 98 -32.66 -3.41 42.67
C LEU A 98 -32.53 -1.91 42.40
N SER A 99 -33.18 -1.12 43.23
CA SER A 99 -33.31 0.33 43.08
C SER A 99 -33.16 1.04 44.43
N SER A 100 -32.19 1.93 44.53
CA SER A 100 -32.10 3.00 45.53
C SER A 100 -31.19 4.12 44.98
N GLY A 101 -31.42 5.41 45.24
CA GLY A 101 -32.54 6.06 45.91
C GLY A 101 -32.09 6.95 47.08
N LEU A 102 -32.53 8.23 47.06
CA LEU A 102 -32.31 9.28 48.08
C LEU A 102 -30.86 9.84 48.14
N GLU A 103 -30.58 11.12 48.47
CA GLU A 103 -31.39 12.35 48.63
C GLU A 103 -30.50 13.63 48.64
N GLY A 104 -31.10 14.84 48.62
CA GLY A 104 -30.42 16.16 48.78
C GLY A 104 -30.14 16.88 47.44
N SER A 105 -30.58 18.12 47.13
CA SER A 105 -30.94 19.33 47.91
C SER A 105 -29.72 20.07 48.51
N SER A 106 -29.55 21.41 48.42
CA SER A 106 -30.52 22.48 48.09
C SER A 106 -29.89 23.75 47.43
N SER A 107 -30.74 24.76 47.21
CA SER A 107 -30.58 26.04 46.50
C SER A 107 -29.56 27.07 47.02
N SER A 108 -29.00 27.88 46.10
CA SER A 108 -28.68 29.31 46.34
C SER A 108 -28.75 30.14 45.04
N VAL A 109 -28.44 31.44 45.12
CA VAL A 109 -29.38 32.51 44.72
C VAL A 109 -28.69 33.90 44.60
N HIS A 110 -29.32 34.85 43.87
CA HIS A 110 -28.93 36.27 43.68
C HIS A 110 -27.67 36.53 42.79
N HIS A 111 -27.49 37.67 42.09
CA HIS A 111 -28.22 38.96 42.08
C HIS A 111 -28.23 39.68 40.69
N HIS A 112 -28.89 40.85 40.61
CA HIS A 112 -29.12 41.68 39.40
C HIS A 112 -27.91 42.52 38.92
N ARG A 113 -27.89 42.89 37.61
CA ARG A 113 -28.13 44.29 37.16
C ARG A 113 -28.40 44.44 35.65
N SER A 114 -28.95 45.59 35.26
CA SER A 114 -29.43 45.92 33.91
C SER A 114 -29.06 47.35 33.50
N SER A 115 -28.72 47.58 32.21
CA SER A 115 -28.77 48.87 31.49
C SER A 115 -28.17 48.72 30.08
N SER A 116 -28.43 49.57 29.06
CA SER A 116 -29.68 50.20 28.56
C SER A 116 -29.38 50.88 27.20
N SER A 117 -30.37 51.00 26.32
CA SER A 117 -30.22 51.50 24.93
C SER A 117 -30.30 53.03 24.76
N VAL A 118 -29.66 53.57 23.71
CA VAL A 118 -29.92 54.89 23.07
C VAL A 118 -29.63 54.76 21.56
N ALA A 119 -30.27 55.56 20.70
CA ALA A 119 -30.08 55.54 19.24
C ALA A 119 -30.24 56.93 18.57
N GLU A 120 -29.50 57.15 17.47
CA GLU A 120 -29.74 58.12 16.37
C GLU A 120 -29.78 59.65 16.71
N PRO A 121 -29.78 60.64 15.76
CA PRO A 121 -30.15 60.63 14.31
C PRO A 121 -29.10 61.31 13.34
N PRO A 122 -29.40 61.56 12.03
CA PRO A 122 -28.39 61.74 10.95
C PRO A 122 -28.32 63.13 10.26
N VAL A 123 -27.42 63.28 9.27
CA VAL A 123 -27.35 64.39 8.26
C VAL A 123 -26.86 63.86 6.89
N GLU A 124 -27.24 64.49 5.76
CA GLU A 124 -27.04 64.01 4.38
C GLU A 124 -25.99 64.79 3.53
N SER A 125 -25.59 64.17 2.40
CA SER A 125 -25.17 64.80 1.11
C SER A 125 -23.81 65.52 1.00
N SER A 126 -23.14 65.60 -0.17
CA SER A 126 -23.48 65.09 -1.53
C SER A 126 -22.23 64.84 -2.40
N SER A 127 -22.40 64.07 -3.49
CA SER A 127 -21.60 64.07 -4.74
C SER A 127 -20.14 63.52 -4.67
N ALA A 128 -19.58 62.89 -5.71
CA ALA A 128 -20.04 62.59 -7.07
C ALA A 128 -19.63 61.16 -7.54
N VAL A 129 -20.17 60.71 -8.67
CA VAL A 129 -20.05 59.31 -9.17
C VAL A 129 -18.99 59.17 -10.28
N ALA A 130 -18.27 58.04 -10.27
CA ALA A 130 -17.57 57.48 -11.44
C ALA A 130 -18.03 56.02 -11.66
N PRO A 131 -18.16 55.54 -12.92
CA PRO A 131 -18.76 54.25 -13.20
C PRO A 131 -17.79 53.09 -12.95
N VAL A 132 -18.15 52.18 -12.03
CA VAL A 132 -17.48 50.89 -11.87
C VAL A 132 -18.23 49.85 -12.70
N SER A 133 -17.50 49.11 -13.54
CA SER A 133 -18.08 48.04 -14.37
C SER A 133 -18.63 46.92 -13.50
N SER A 134 -19.83 46.45 -13.81
CA SER A 134 -20.49 45.35 -13.08
C SER A 134 -19.84 44.01 -13.40
N SER A 135 -18.80 43.64 -12.65
CA SER A 135 -18.40 42.24 -12.55
C SER A 135 -19.56 41.46 -11.93
N ALA A 136 -20.04 40.43 -12.62
CA ALA A 136 -20.91 39.45 -11.96
C ALA A 136 -20.11 38.80 -10.83
N THR A 137 -20.67 38.75 -9.63
CA THR A 137 -20.09 38.00 -8.52
C THR A 137 -20.27 36.51 -8.83
N GLU A 138 -19.19 35.76 -9.00
CA GLU A 138 -19.28 34.31 -8.99
C GLU A 138 -19.89 33.85 -7.65
N PRO A 139 -20.76 32.82 -7.64
CA PRO A 139 -21.19 32.23 -6.38
C PRO A 139 -19.95 31.73 -5.62
N PRO A 140 -19.91 31.87 -4.28
CA PRO A 140 -18.79 31.34 -3.50
C PRO A 140 -18.63 29.85 -3.81
N PRO A 141 -17.40 29.35 -4.03
CA PRO A 141 -17.19 27.96 -4.39
C PRO A 141 -17.79 27.05 -3.33
N SER A 142 -18.64 26.12 -3.76
CA SER A 142 -19.20 25.07 -2.89
C SER A 142 -18.05 24.41 -2.12
N PRO A 143 -18.19 24.16 -0.81
CA PRO A 143 -17.12 23.54 -0.03
C PRO A 143 -16.74 22.21 -0.68
N VAL A 144 -15.47 22.10 -1.08
CA VAL A 144 -14.95 20.92 -1.76
C VAL A 144 -15.10 19.74 -0.83
N ASN A 145 -15.72 18.65 -1.30
CA ASN A 145 -15.70 17.40 -0.56
C ASN A 145 -14.32 16.78 -0.71
N GLU A 146 -13.41 17.06 0.24
CA GLU A 146 -12.04 16.54 0.27
C GLU A 146 -11.99 15.01 0.47
N PHE A 147 -13.12 14.37 0.83
CA PHE A 147 -13.22 12.93 1.02
C PHE A 147 -13.65 12.22 -0.27
N VAL A 148 -12.68 11.95 -1.15
CA VAL A 148 -12.86 11.28 -2.46
C VAL A 148 -11.78 10.21 -2.70
N GLU A 149 -12.09 9.18 -3.50
CA GLU A 149 -11.13 8.11 -3.84
C GLU A 149 -9.94 8.66 -4.66
N ASP A 150 -10.21 9.43 -5.70
CA ASP A 150 -9.22 10.10 -6.52
C ASP A 150 -9.84 11.27 -7.32
N HIS A 151 -9.00 12.03 -8.03
CA HIS A 151 -9.41 13.15 -8.87
C HIS A 151 -9.30 12.83 -10.37
N ARG A 152 -9.28 11.54 -10.74
CA ARG A 152 -8.89 11.08 -12.08
C ARG A 152 -9.78 11.61 -13.21
N SER A 153 -11.05 11.89 -12.91
CA SER A 153 -12.04 12.45 -13.84
C SER A 153 -11.88 13.94 -14.12
N GLU A 154 -11.23 14.69 -13.22
CA GLU A 154 -11.01 16.13 -13.35
C GLU A 154 -9.78 16.46 -14.21
N CYS A 155 -8.87 15.50 -14.37
CA CYS A 155 -7.52 15.71 -14.89
C CYS A 155 -7.32 15.15 -16.30
N GLN A 156 -6.89 16.03 -17.21
CA GLN A 156 -6.48 15.65 -18.57
C GLN A 156 -5.11 14.97 -18.52
N ILE A 157 -5.05 13.68 -18.87
CA ILE A 157 -3.82 12.89 -18.87
C ILE A 157 -3.35 12.67 -20.30
N GLY A 158 -2.14 13.14 -20.60
CA GLY A 158 -1.53 13.05 -21.92
C GLY A 158 -0.98 11.67 -22.27
N ASN A 159 -0.23 11.60 -23.38
CA ASN A 159 0.39 10.38 -23.87
C ASN A 159 1.48 9.88 -22.92
N ILE A 160 1.16 8.88 -22.10
CA ILE A 160 2.14 8.19 -21.25
C ILE A 160 3.15 7.44 -22.14
N PRO A 161 4.45 7.76 -22.11
CA PRO A 161 5.46 7.04 -22.86
C PRO A 161 5.64 5.62 -22.30
N SER A 162 5.88 4.64 -23.19
CA SER A 162 6.24 3.26 -22.80
C SER A 162 7.74 3.04 -22.64
N SER A 163 8.55 4.03 -22.99
CA SER A 163 10.00 4.06 -22.78
C SER A 163 10.44 5.52 -22.70
N VAL A 164 11.38 5.79 -21.82
CA VAL A 164 12.21 7.01 -21.84
C VAL A 164 13.68 6.59 -21.97
N ASP A 165 14.61 7.54 -21.89
CA ASP A 165 15.97 7.28 -21.45
C ASP A 165 16.30 8.28 -20.32
N ASN A 166 16.32 7.79 -19.08
CA ASN A 166 16.74 8.56 -17.92
C ASN A 166 17.42 7.65 -16.90
N ALA A 167 18.76 7.74 -16.83
CA ALA A 167 19.57 7.04 -15.83
C ALA A 167 19.35 7.55 -14.40
N LYS A 168 18.94 8.82 -14.24
CA LYS A 168 18.54 9.42 -12.97
C LYS A 168 17.08 9.14 -12.64
N LEU A 169 16.65 9.54 -11.44
CA LEU A 169 15.25 9.48 -11.05
C LEU A 169 14.42 10.47 -11.91
N PRO A 170 13.22 10.10 -12.39
CA PRO A 170 12.35 11.06 -13.08
C PRO A 170 11.80 12.16 -12.14
N ASP A 171 11.74 13.39 -12.64
CA ASP A 171 11.28 14.58 -11.89
C ASP A 171 9.78 14.47 -11.52
N PRO A 172 9.42 14.40 -10.23
CA PRO A 172 8.02 14.36 -9.82
C PRO A 172 7.27 15.66 -10.15
N PHE A 173 7.97 16.79 -10.33
CA PHE A 173 7.39 18.10 -10.61
C PHE A 173 7.17 18.38 -12.11
N LYS A 174 7.67 17.52 -13.01
CA LYS A 174 7.56 17.70 -14.48
C LYS A 174 6.43 16.86 -15.07
N LYS A 175 5.44 17.52 -15.68
CA LYS A 175 4.26 16.90 -16.30
C LYS A 175 4.58 16.09 -17.56
N LEU A 176 3.63 15.29 -18.04
CA LEU A 176 3.72 14.53 -19.30
C LEU A 176 3.95 15.43 -20.53
N ASP A 177 3.44 16.67 -20.50
CA ASP A 177 3.67 17.69 -21.55
C ASP A 177 5.07 18.34 -21.50
N GLY A 178 5.90 17.98 -20.51
CA GLY A 178 7.25 18.49 -20.32
C GLY A 178 7.35 19.83 -19.55
N THR A 179 6.24 20.50 -19.27
CA THR A 179 6.19 21.68 -18.38
C THR A 179 6.27 21.26 -16.91
N ARG A 180 6.56 22.20 -15.99
CA ARG A 180 6.70 21.90 -14.55
C ARG A 180 5.56 22.54 -13.75
N ILE A 181 5.19 21.92 -12.64
CA ILE A 181 4.15 22.44 -11.74
C ILE A 181 4.65 23.64 -10.91
N SER A 182 3.72 24.49 -10.47
CA SER A 182 4.01 25.82 -9.89
C SER A 182 3.25 26.13 -8.60
N SER A 183 2.11 25.49 -8.38
CA SER A 183 1.21 25.67 -7.24
C SER A 183 0.89 24.32 -6.58
N LYS A 184 0.32 24.36 -5.38
CA LYS A 184 -0.20 23.14 -4.72
C LYS A 184 -1.41 22.57 -5.45
N ALA A 185 -2.19 23.40 -6.15
CA ALA A 185 -3.32 22.95 -6.96
C ALA A 185 -2.88 22.11 -8.18
N ASP A 186 -1.74 22.44 -8.79
CA ASP A 186 -1.17 21.68 -9.91
C ASP A 186 -0.80 20.23 -9.50
N TRP A 187 -0.44 20.01 -8.23
CA TRP A 187 -0.09 18.69 -7.71
C TRP A 187 -1.23 17.68 -7.87
N LYS A 188 -2.48 18.11 -7.72
CA LYS A 188 -3.67 17.24 -7.88
C LYS A 188 -3.65 16.47 -9.21
N CYS A 189 -3.49 17.18 -10.33
CA CYS A 189 -3.45 16.53 -11.64
C CYS A 189 -2.09 15.93 -11.98
N ARG A 190 -0.98 16.41 -11.39
CA ARG A 190 0.31 15.74 -11.52
C ARG A 190 0.32 14.37 -10.83
N ARG A 191 -0.32 14.23 -9.68
CA ARG A 191 -0.54 12.95 -8.98
C ARG A 191 -1.33 11.98 -9.88
N GLU A 192 -2.38 12.44 -10.56
CA GLU A 192 -3.15 11.62 -11.49
C GLU A 192 -2.37 11.21 -12.76
N GLU A 193 -1.47 12.06 -13.27
CA GLU A 193 -0.53 11.64 -14.34
C GLU A 193 0.38 10.50 -13.86
N ILE A 194 0.97 10.63 -12.67
CA ILE A 194 1.86 9.63 -12.08
C ILE A 194 1.08 8.31 -11.90
N GLY A 195 -0.10 8.37 -11.26
CA GLY A 195 -0.97 7.20 -11.09
C GLY A 195 -1.29 6.50 -12.40
N ALA A 196 -1.60 7.26 -13.45
CA ALA A 196 -1.87 6.71 -14.77
C ALA A 196 -0.62 6.04 -15.42
N MET A 197 0.60 6.51 -15.15
CA MET A 197 1.82 5.79 -15.58
C MET A 197 1.93 4.42 -14.93
N TYR A 198 1.70 4.35 -13.61
CA TYR A 198 1.73 3.11 -12.83
C TYR A 198 0.61 2.14 -13.27
N GLU A 199 -0.60 2.65 -13.49
CA GLU A 199 -1.71 1.87 -14.06
C GLU A 199 -1.37 1.32 -15.46
N LYS A 200 -0.66 2.08 -16.31
CA LYS A 200 -0.33 1.64 -17.67
C LYS A 200 0.80 0.59 -17.71
N LEU A 201 1.83 0.73 -16.88
CA LEU A 201 3.09 -0.03 -17.05
C LEU A 201 3.42 -1.02 -15.94
N MET A 202 2.92 -0.83 -14.71
CA MET A 202 3.28 -1.67 -13.55
C MET A 202 2.09 -2.45 -12.98
N PHE A 203 0.96 -1.79 -12.76
CA PHE A 203 -0.14 -2.34 -11.96
C PHE A 203 -1.38 -2.77 -12.76
N GLY A 204 -1.62 -2.16 -13.92
CA GLY A 204 -2.89 -2.29 -14.64
C GLY A 204 -3.93 -1.28 -14.12
N THR A 205 -4.95 -1.01 -14.92
CA THR A 205 -5.98 -0.01 -14.60
C THR A 205 -6.78 -0.39 -13.34
N LYS A 206 -6.85 0.54 -12.37
CA LYS A 206 -7.75 0.47 -11.22
C LYS A 206 -9.16 0.86 -11.69
N PRO A 207 -10.15 -0.05 -11.59
CA PRO A 207 -11.55 0.31 -11.85
C PRO A 207 -12.03 1.32 -10.80
N ARG A 208 -12.77 2.34 -11.23
CA ARG A 208 -13.31 3.40 -10.38
C ARG A 208 -14.83 3.42 -10.51
N ASN A 209 -15.54 3.89 -9.48
CA ASN A 209 -16.99 4.12 -9.49
C ASN A 209 -17.83 2.91 -9.99
N PRO A 210 -17.78 1.74 -9.32
CA PRO A 210 -18.60 0.58 -9.68
C PRO A 210 -20.11 0.87 -9.53
N GLU A 211 -20.94 0.24 -10.36
CA GLU A 211 -22.42 0.41 -10.38
C GLU A 211 -23.09 0.41 -8.99
N LYS A 212 -22.65 -0.47 -8.08
CA LYS A 212 -23.15 -0.51 -6.69
C LYS A 212 -22.11 -1.05 -5.71
N VAL A 213 -22.03 -0.46 -4.53
CA VAL A 213 -21.40 -1.08 -3.34
C VAL A 213 -22.38 -1.06 -2.18
N GLU A 214 -22.57 -2.21 -1.55
CA GLU A 214 -23.48 -2.46 -0.43
C GLU A 214 -22.67 -3.01 0.77
N GLY A 215 -22.91 -2.47 1.96
CA GLY A 215 -22.33 -2.96 3.22
C GLY A 215 -23.39 -3.66 4.07
N SER A 216 -22.98 -4.65 4.86
CA SER A 216 -23.81 -5.27 5.89
C SER A 216 -22.92 -5.70 7.08
N TYR A 217 -23.20 -5.16 8.27
CA TYR A 217 -22.41 -5.36 9.47
C TYR A 217 -23.15 -6.19 10.52
N SER A 218 -22.52 -7.25 11.02
CA SER A 218 -23.03 -8.06 12.12
C SER A 218 -21.89 -8.82 12.82
N GLY A 219 -21.95 -8.95 14.14
CA GLY A 219 -21.02 -9.79 14.92
C GLY A 219 -19.53 -9.43 14.76
N GLY A 220 -19.19 -8.16 14.59
CA GLY A 220 -17.80 -7.72 14.34
C GLY A 220 -17.29 -8.03 12.92
N LYS A 221 -18.19 -8.34 11.98
CA LYS A 221 -17.86 -8.61 10.57
C LYS A 221 -18.64 -7.66 9.66
N LEU A 222 -17.92 -6.90 8.83
CA LEU A 222 -18.51 -6.18 7.70
C LEU A 222 -18.40 -7.09 6.46
N THR A 223 -19.54 -7.34 5.82
CA THR A 223 -19.62 -7.99 4.50
C THR A 223 -19.79 -6.89 3.46
N ILE A 224 -18.90 -6.88 2.47
CA ILE A 224 -18.92 -5.93 1.35
C ILE A 224 -19.41 -6.68 0.11
N LYS A 225 -20.47 -6.19 -0.52
CA LYS A 225 -20.93 -6.67 -1.82
C LYS A 225 -20.75 -5.57 -2.86
N VAL A 226 -20.15 -5.91 -3.99
CA VAL A 226 -19.95 -5.02 -5.13
C VAL A 226 -20.68 -5.57 -6.35
N THR A 227 -21.36 -4.69 -7.07
CA THR A 227 -21.93 -4.95 -8.39
C THR A 227 -21.28 -3.98 -9.38
N ASP A 228 -20.81 -4.50 -10.51
CA ASP A 228 -20.33 -3.69 -11.63
C ASP A 228 -20.42 -4.48 -12.95
N LYS A 229 -20.73 -3.80 -14.05
CA LYS A 229 -20.85 -4.35 -15.41
C LYS A 229 -21.82 -5.55 -15.45
N GLY A 230 -22.92 -5.45 -14.71
CA GLY A 230 -23.92 -6.51 -14.59
C GLY A 230 -23.47 -7.78 -13.83
N LYS A 231 -22.27 -7.78 -13.23
CA LYS A 231 -21.75 -8.87 -12.40
C LYS A 231 -21.77 -8.47 -10.93
N SER A 232 -21.78 -9.43 -10.00
CA SER A 232 -21.66 -9.16 -8.56
C SER A 232 -20.68 -10.11 -7.88
N GLY A 233 -20.05 -9.63 -6.82
CA GLY A 233 -19.24 -10.43 -5.90
C GLY A 233 -19.30 -9.88 -4.48
N SER A 234 -18.85 -10.66 -3.50
CA SER A 234 -18.79 -10.22 -2.11
C SER A 234 -17.58 -10.78 -1.37
N PHE A 235 -16.96 -9.94 -0.53
CA PHE A 235 -15.87 -10.29 0.38
C PHE A 235 -16.18 -9.75 1.78
N SER A 236 -15.25 -9.82 2.73
CA SER A 236 -15.51 -9.36 4.10
C SER A 236 -14.26 -8.88 4.84
N VAL A 237 -14.47 -8.06 5.87
CA VAL A 237 -13.45 -7.70 6.86
C VAL A 237 -13.94 -7.96 8.27
N LYS A 238 -13.02 -8.25 9.19
CA LYS A 238 -13.31 -8.31 10.63
C LYS A 238 -12.96 -6.97 11.26
N ILE A 239 -13.80 -6.48 12.16
CA ILE A 239 -13.62 -5.21 12.87
C ILE A 239 -13.54 -5.51 14.37
N SER A 240 -12.47 -5.08 15.02
CA SER A 240 -12.27 -5.16 16.48
C SER A 240 -12.05 -3.78 17.09
N ASN A 241 -12.37 -3.63 18.38
CA ASN A 241 -12.38 -2.35 19.10
C ASN A 241 -13.20 -1.24 18.39
N ALA A 242 -14.28 -1.61 17.69
CA ALA A 242 -15.18 -0.66 17.04
C ALA A 242 -15.80 0.35 18.02
N GLY A 243 -16.21 1.51 17.50
CA GLY A 243 -17.08 2.45 18.21
C GLY A 243 -18.56 2.04 18.15
N THR A 244 -19.44 3.02 18.29
CA THR A 244 -20.87 2.90 17.96
C THR A 244 -21.24 3.88 16.84
N LYS A 245 -22.45 3.79 16.31
CA LYS A 245 -22.98 4.75 15.32
C LYS A 245 -22.88 6.21 15.76
N ASP A 246 -23.15 6.48 17.04
CA ASP A 246 -23.15 7.83 17.62
C ASP A 246 -21.77 8.25 18.16
N LYS A 247 -20.84 7.30 18.28
CA LYS A 247 -19.45 7.48 18.72
C LYS A 247 -18.52 6.59 17.88
N PRO A 248 -18.38 6.89 16.57
CA PRO A 248 -17.49 6.13 15.70
C PRO A 248 -16.02 6.36 16.10
N LYS A 249 -15.15 5.38 15.84
CA LYS A 249 -13.72 5.49 16.12
C LYS A 249 -12.88 5.56 14.85
N PRO A 250 -11.80 6.35 14.83
CA PRO A 250 -10.68 6.19 13.88
C PRO A 250 -10.22 4.73 13.81
N ALA A 251 -9.72 4.29 12.66
CA ALA A 251 -9.40 2.89 12.46
C ALA A 251 -8.12 2.65 11.65
N MET A 252 -7.40 1.59 11.98
CA MET A 252 -6.32 1.05 11.16
C MET A 252 -6.82 -0.15 10.37
N ILE A 253 -6.81 -0.04 9.04
CA ILE A 253 -6.98 -1.15 8.12
C ILE A 253 -5.63 -1.86 7.98
N GLY A 254 -5.61 -3.17 8.22
CA GLY A 254 -4.44 -4.01 8.10
C GLY A 254 -4.67 -5.14 7.11
N PHE A 255 -3.69 -5.36 6.23
CA PHE A 255 -3.57 -6.65 5.54
C PHE A 255 -3.20 -7.73 6.55
N GLY A 256 -4.03 -8.77 6.70
CA GLY A 256 -3.71 -9.82 7.67
C GLY A 256 -4.68 -10.98 7.79
N GLY A 257 -4.24 -11.95 8.59
CA GLY A 257 -4.91 -13.20 8.88
C GLY A 257 -4.03 -14.08 9.77
N GLY A 258 -4.62 -15.12 10.38
CA GLY A 258 -3.88 -16.06 11.22
C GLY A 258 -3.40 -15.47 12.57
N MET A 259 -2.29 -16.02 13.08
CA MET A 259 -1.87 -15.88 14.48
C MET A 259 -1.18 -14.55 14.83
N MET A 260 -0.84 -13.73 13.84
CA MET A 260 -0.20 -12.40 14.02
C MET A 260 -1.20 -11.24 14.11
N GLY A 261 -2.51 -11.52 14.11
CA GLY A 261 -3.54 -10.49 14.08
C GLY A 261 -3.71 -9.82 12.70
N GLY A 262 -4.67 -8.90 12.61
CA GLY A 262 -5.06 -8.30 11.32
C GLY A 262 -4.16 -7.18 10.82
N CYS A 263 -3.43 -6.50 11.72
CA CYS A 263 -2.54 -5.39 11.38
C CYS A 263 -1.07 -5.73 11.61
N GLY A 264 -0.72 -7.03 11.60
CA GLY A 264 0.61 -7.53 11.91
C GLY A 264 1.17 -7.03 13.25
N SER A 265 2.47 -6.82 13.31
CA SER A 265 3.16 -6.29 14.50
C SER A 265 2.74 -4.86 14.85
N LEU A 266 2.33 -4.04 13.87
CA LEU A 266 1.81 -2.68 14.07
C LEU A 266 0.45 -2.66 14.80
N GLY A 267 -0.33 -3.74 14.71
CA GLY A 267 -1.52 -3.92 15.54
C GLY A 267 -1.24 -3.81 17.04
N ASN A 268 -0.04 -4.19 17.50
CA ASN A 268 0.33 -4.04 18.90
C ASN A 268 0.73 -2.62 19.29
N ALA A 269 1.14 -1.78 18.34
CA ALA A 269 1.48 -0.37 18.61
C ALA A 269 0.23 0.48 18.91
N THR A 270 -0.95 0.10 18.39
CA THR A 270 -2.22 0.76 18.72
C THR A 270 -2.90 0.25 20.00
N ASN A 271 -2.32 -0.72 20.72
CA ASN A 271 -2.85 -1.19 21.99
C ASN A 271 -2.86 -0.05 23.03
N GLY A 272 -4.06 0.28 23.54
CA GLY A 272 -4.28 1.40 24.46
C GLY A 272 -4.58 2.75 23.78
N LEU A 273 -4.60 2.82 22.45
CA LEU A 273 -5.17 3.94 21.70
C LEU A 273 -6.66 3.69 21.43
N ASP A 274 -7.44 4.75 21.26
CA ASP A 274 -8.88 4.64 20.96
C ASP A 274 -9.15 4.43 19.46
N ILE A 275 -8.52 3.38 18.92
CA ILE A 275 -8.46 3.07 17.49
C ILE A 275 -9.02 1.67 17.25
N ALA A 276 -9.95 1.54 16.30
CA ALA A 276 -10.46 0.25 15.84
C ALA A 276 -9.46 -0.42 14.87
N GLN A 277 -9.49 -1.75 14.77
CA GLN A 277 -8.69 -2.49 13.79
C GLN A 277 -9.59 -3.21 12.79
N ILE A 278 -9.29 -3.04 11.50
CA ILE A 278 -10.02 -3.65 10.39
C ILE A 278 -9.09 -4.65 9.70
N THR A 279 -9.37 -5.94 9.87
CA THR A 279 -8.61 -7.04 9.27
C THR A 279 -9.12 -7.30 7.85
N PHE A 280 -8.29 -7.02 6.85
CA PHE A 280 -8.54 -7.31 5.44
C PHE A 280 -7.70 -8.51 4.98
N ASN A 281 -8.36 -9.58 4.53
CA ASN A 281 -7.68 -10.66 3.82
C ASN A 281 -7.60 -10.32 2.31
N PRO A 282 -6.42 -10.08 1.74
CA PRO A 282 -6.29 -9.74 0.32
C PRO A 282 -6.78 -10.87 -0.61
N ASP A 283 -6.65 -12.13 -0.18
CA ASP A 283 -7.05 -13.30 -0.97
C ASP A 283 -8.58 -13.40 -1.18
N ASP A 284 -9.40 -12.80 -0.31
CA ASP A 284 -10.87 -12.75 -0.51
C ASP A 284 -11.25 -11.90 -1.74
N VAL A 285 -10.37 -10.98 -2.15
CA VAL A 285 -10.56 -10.10 -3.33
C VAL A 285 -9.74 -10.58 -4.52
N ALA A 286 -8.46 -10.91 -4.30
CA ALA A 286 -7.51 -11.31 -5.34
C ALA A 286 -6.33 -12.10 -4.76
N PRO A 287 -6.34 -13.45 -4.77
CA PRO A 287 -5.21 -14.26 -4.33
C PRO A 287 -3.93 -13.97 -5.10
N GLU A 288 -2.77 -14.17 -4.47
CA GLU A 288 -1.44 -13.91 -5.06
C GLU A 288 -1.15 -14.76 -6.32
N SER A 289 -1.85 -15.91 -6.46
CA SER A 289 -1.87 -16.78 -7.64
C SER A 289 -2.77 -16.28 -8.78
N GLY A 290 -3.51 -15.19 -8.57
CA GLY A 290 -4.48 -14.57 -9.50
C GLY A 290 -5.86 -15.22 -9.50
N GLY A 291 -6.84 -14.52 -10.08
CA GLY A 291 -8.25 -14.89 -9.93
C GLY A 291 -8.84 -14.31 -8.65
N GLY A 292 -9.92 -14.89 -8.13
CA GLY A 292 -10.71 -14.30 -7.04
C GLY A 292 -11.72 -13.25 -7.53
N MET A 293 -12.43 -12.63 -6.59
CA MET A 293 -13.61 -11.80 -6.84
C MET A 293 -13.35 -10.64 -7.81
N PHE A 294 -12.23 -9.92 -7.65
CA PHE A 294 -11.88 -8.77 -8.50
C PHE A 294 -11.82 -9.17 -9.98
N PHE A 295 -11.14 -10.28 -10.28
CA PHE A 295 -10.94 -10.76 -11.64
C PHE A 295 -12.14 -11.56 -12.20
N GLN A 296 -13.19 -11.74 -11.41
CA GLN A 296 -14.50 -12.19 -11.90
C GLN A 296 -15.31 -10.99 -12.42
N LEU A 297 -15.30 -9.87 -11.68
CA LEU A 297 -15.90 -8.60 -12.12
C LEU A 297 -15.16 -8.04 -13.35
N TYR A 298 -13.85 -7.82 -13.22
CA TYR A 298 -12.98 -7.20 -14.21
C TYR A 298 -12.17 -8.25 -14.97
N ASN A 299 -12.01 -8.09 -16.28
CA ASN A 299 -11.27 -9.05 -17.09
C ASN A 299 -9.77 -9.10 -16.69
N GLN A 300 -9.14 -10.26 -16.90
CA GLN A 300 -7.73 -10.51 -16.56
C GLN A 300 -6.77 -9.50 -17.22
N GLY A 301 -5.77 -9.03 -16.47
CA GLY A 301 -4.69 -8.17 -16.99
C GLY A 301 -3.95 -7.38 -15.91
N GLN A 302 -4.66 -6.95 -14.87
CA GLN A 302 -4.11 -6.25 -13.69
C GLN A 302 -3.22 -7.17 -12.84
N GLY A 303 -2.34 -6.56 -12.05
CA GLY A 303 -1.68 -7.20 -10.91
C GLY A 303 -2.57 -7.22 -9.67
N THR A 304 -2.31 -8.12 -8.73
CA THR A 304 -3.11 -8.26 -7.50
C THR A 304 -2.97 -7.05 -6.58
N ILE A 305 -1.86 -6.30 -6.60
CA ILE A 305 -1.69 -5.10 -5.77
C ILE A 305 -2.75 -4.05 -6.06
N ILE A 306 -3.12 -3.80 -7.32
CA ILE A 306 -4.17 -2.83 -7.64
C ILE A 306 -5.57 -3.38 -7.40
N ALA A 307 -5.75 -4.70 -7.46
CA ALA A 307 -6.97 -5.36 -7.01
C ALA A 307 -7.16 -5.24 -5.48
N TRP A 308 -6.07 -5.25 -4.70
CA TRP A 308 -6.10 -4.98 -3.27
C TRP A 308 -6.36 -3.50 -2.95
N ALA A 309 -5.73 -2.58 -3.69
CA ALA A 309 -6.00 -1.15 -3.59
C ALA A 309 -7.47 -0.84 -3.89
N TRP A 310 -8.02 -1.45 -4.95
CA TRP A 310 -9.46 -1.44 -5.22
C TRP A 310 -10.26 -2.03 -4.06
N GLY A 311 -9.87 -3.19 -3.54
CA GLY A 311 -10.53 -3.85 -2.41
C GLY A 311 -10.68 -2.95 -1.18
N VAL A 312 -9.63 -2.22 -0.80
CA VAL A 312 -9.70 -1.23 0.29
C VAL A 312 -10.65 -0.08 -0.04
N SER A 313 -10.61 0.47 -1.26
CA SER A 313 -11.57 1.48 -1.69
C SER A 313 -13.02 1.01 -1.55
N ARG A 314 -13.32 -0.26 -1.87
CA ARG A 314 -14.67 -0.84 -1.68
C ARG A 314 -15.02 -1.13 -0.22
N ILE A 315 -14.03 -1.29 0.67
CA ILE A 315 -14.25 -1.32 2.14
C ILE A 315 -14.71 0.05 2.62
N ILE A 316 -14.06 1.14 2.20
CA ILE A 316 -14.43 2.51 2.57
C ILE A 316 -15.85 2.83 2.06
N ASP A 317 -16.13 2.57 0.78
CA ASP A 317 -17.47 2.74 0.19
C ASP A 317 -18.60 2.00 0.93
N ALA A 318 -18.27 0.91 1.63
CA ALA A 318 -19.23 0.12 2.41
C ALA A 318 -19.35 0.65 3.85
N LEU A 319 -18.25 1.08 4.48
CA LEU A 319 -18.27 1.74 5.79
C LEU A 319 -19.08 3.04 5.77
N GLU A 320 -18.91 3.86 4.72
CA GLU A 320 -19.70 5.10 4.50
C GLU A 320 -21.22 4.84 4.49
N LYS A 321 -21.64 3.63 4.08
CA LYS A 321 -23.04 3.20 3.99
C LYS A 321 -23.50 2.33 5.15
N THR A 322 -22.63 2.05 6.13
CA THR A 322 -22.91 1.15 7.27
C THR A 322 -22.37 1.77 8.56
N PRO A 323 -22.90 2.92 9.01
CA PRO A 323 -22.43 3.61 10.22
C PRO A 323 -22.62 2.79 11.50
N GLU A 324 -23.46 1.75 11.48
CA GLU A 324 -23.58 0.71 12.50
C GLU A 324 -22.26 -0.05 12.75
N ALA A 325 -21.30 0.01 11.82
CA ALA A 325 -19.93 -0.51 12.00
C ALA A 325 -19.11 0.28 13.04
N GLY A 326 -19.52 1.51 13.40
CA GLY A 326 -18.87 2.31 14.44
C GLY A 326 -17.46 2.80 14.08
N ILE A 327 -17.21 3.05 12.79
CA ILE A 327 -15.92 3.49 12.25
C ILE A 327 -16.03 4.91 11.71
N ASP A 328 -15.05 5.75 12.06
CA ASP A 328 -14.87 7.07 11.46
C ASP A 328 -14.02 6.91 10.19
N VAL A 329 -14.72 6.95 9.05
CA VAL A 329 -14.11 6.81 7.72
C VAL A 329 -13.15 7.94 7.36
N LYS A 330 -13.18 9.09 8.06
CA LYS A 330 -12.28 10.21 7.79
C LYS A 330 -10.90 10.07 8.45
N HIS A 331 -10.80 9.19 9.44
CA HIS A 331 -9.57 8.97 10.20
C HIS A 331 -9.12 7.51 10.05
N LEU A 332 -8.79 7.14 8.81
CA LEU A 332 -8.33 5.81 8.42
C LEU A 332 -6.81 5.76 8.22
N ALA A 333 -6.16 4.81 8.90
CA ALA A 333 -4.80 4.37 8.63
C ALA A 333 -4.80 3.09 7.78
N MET A 334 -3.75 2.87 6.97
CA MET A 334 -3.51 1.62 6.24
C MET A 334 -2.13 1.04 6.57
N THR A 335 -2.04 -0.26 6.85
CA THR A 335 -0.77 -0.96 7.13
C THR A 335 -0.68 -2.38 6.57
N GLY A 336 0.55 -2.86 6.44
CA GLY A 336 0.94 -4.17 5.92
C GLY A 336 2.46 -4.27 5.84
N CYS A 337 3.00 -5.49 5.97
CA CYS A 337 4.44 -5.76 5.89
C CYS A 337 4.83 -6.45 4.57
N SER A 338 6.06 -6.24 4.10
CA SER A 338 6.64 -6.97 2.96
C SER A 338 5.80 -6.77 1.69
N ARG A 339 5.38 -7.84 1.00
CA ARG A 339 4.41 -7.81 -0.11
C ARG A 339 3.10 -7.08 0.20
N TRP A 340 2.63 -7.13 1.46
CA TRP A 340 1.48 -6.34 1.90
C TRP A 340 1.85 -4.88 2.18
N GLY A 341 3.11 -4.56 2.50
CA GLY A 341 3.64 -3.20 2.52
C GLY A 341 3.68 -2.57 1.12
N LYS A 342 4.04 -3.35 0.09
CA LYS A 342 3.88 -2.95 -1.33
C LYS A 342 2.41 -2.65 -1.64
N GLY A 343 1.50 -3.51 -1.16
CA GLY A 343 0.05 -3.31 -1.21
C GLY A 343 -0.41 -2.03 -0.50
N THR A 344 0.08 -1.76 0.71
CA THR A 344 -0.27 -0.58 1.52
C THR A 344 0.14 0.71 0.83
N LEU A 345 1.31 0.73 0.21
CA LEU A 345 1.76 1.89 -0.56
C LEU A 345 0.83 2.16 -1.76
N ALA A 346 0.42 1.12 -2.49
CA ALA A 346 -0.54 1.27 -3.58
C ALA A 346 -1.94 1.68 -3.09
N VAL A 347 -2.40 1.19 -1.94
CA VAL A 347 -3.65 1.64 -1.30
C VAL A 347 -3.57 3.14 -0.99
N GLY A 348 -2.53 3.61 -0.29
CA GLY A 348 -2.37 5.03 0.07
C GLY A 348 -2.15 5.95 -1.13
N ALA A 349 -1.49 5.46 -2.19
CA ALA A 349 -1.28 6.18 -3.43
C ALA A 349 -2.59 6.33 -4.23
N PHE A 350 -3.42 5.29 -4.30
CA PHE A 350 -4.62 5.23 -5.16
C PHE A 350 -5.96 5.40 -4.43
N ASP A 351 -6.00 5.72 -3.14
CA ASP A 351 -7.21 6.19 -2.45
C ASP A 351 -6.87 7.35 -1.50
N GLU A 352 -7.43 8.54 -1.76
CA GLU A 352 -7.14 9.74 -0.98
C GLU A 352 -7.88 9.79 0.37
N ARG A 353 -8.83 8.87 0.60
CA ARG A 353 -9.56 8.72 1.88
C ARG A 353 -8.71 8.08 2.99
N ILE A 354 -7.52 7.57 2.67
CA ILE A 354 -6.55 7.09 3.66
C ILE A 354 -5.76 8.29 4.20
N ALA A 355 -6.04 8.67 5.44
CA ALA A 355 -5.39 9.78 6.14
C ALA A 355 -3.93 9.49 6.51
N LEU A 356 -3.62 8.21 6.79
CA LEU A 356 -2.29 7.76 7.21
C LEU A 356 -1.88 6.45 6.51
N THR A 357 -0.77 6.44 5.78
CA THR A 357 -0.23 5.23 5.12
C THR A 357 1.04 4.77 5.84
N ILE A 358 1.11 3.49 6.22
CA ILE A 358 2.25 2.92 6.97
C ILE A 358 2.74 1.62 6.31
N PRO A 359 3.54 1.69 5.24
CA PRO A 359 4.15 0.50 4.64
C PRO A 359 5.34 0.03 5.48
N GLN A 360 5.27 -1.20 5.99
CA GLN A 360 6.39 -1.84 6.71
C GLN A 360 7.21 -2.72 5.75
N GLU A 361 8.53 -2.56 5.78
CA GLU A 361 9.56 -3.43 5.18
C GLU A 361 9.22 -3.83 3.73
N SER A 362 8.67 -2.86 2.98
CA SER A 362 8.02 -3.12 1.70
C SER A 362 8.99 -3.44 0.57
N GLY A 363 10.20 -2.86 0.64
CA GLY A 363 11.31 -3.09 -0.29
C GLY A 363 10.95 -2.85 -1.75
N SER A 364 11.59 -3.62 -2.63
CA SER A 364 11.42 -3.56 -4.10
C SER A 364 9.96 -3.65 -4.55
N GLY A 365 9.48 -2.69 -5.35
CA GLY A 365 8.06 -2.60 -5.72
C GLY A 365 7.13 -1.97 -4.67
N GLY A 366 7.65 -1.70 -3.47
CA GLY A 366 7.11 -0.74 -2.51
C GLY A 366 8.01 0.49 -2.46
N ALA A 367 8.44 0.89 -1.26
CA ALA A 367 9.25 2.08 -1.02
C ALA A 367 10.77 1.90 -1.35
N SER A 368 11.13 1.26 -2.47
CA SER A 368 12.53 1.04 -2.87
C SER A 368 12.77 1.29 -4.36
N LEU A 369 13.81 2.07 -4.69
CA LEU A 369 14.09 2.55 -6.04
C LEU A 369 14.65 1.46 -6.96
N TRP A 370 14.04 1.29 -8.14
CA TRP A 370 14.43 0.32 -9.15
C TRP A 370 15.84 0.59 -9.68
N ARG A 371 16.10 1.81 -10.17
CA ARG A 371 17.41 2.20 -10.73
C ARG A 371 18.56 2.02 -9.73
N VAL A 372 18.32 2.39 -8.47
CA VAL A 372 19.32 2.27 -7.40
C VAL A 372 19.55 0.80 -7.05
N GLY A 373 18.49 -0.02 -6.99
CA GLY A 373 18.60 -1.47 -6.80
C GLY A 373 19.38 -2.16 -7.93
N ALA A 374 19.12 -1.78 -9.18
CA ALA A 374 19.87 -2.26 -10.34
C ALA A 374 21.34 -1.83 -10.31
N GLN A 375 21.65 -0.58 -9.92
CA GLN A 375 23.03 -0.14 -9.71
C GLN A 375 23.73 -0.96 -8.62
N VAL A 376 23.07 -1.23 -7.48
CA VAL A 376 23.63 -2.06 -6.40
C VAL A 376 23.87 -3.50 -6.88
N ASN A 377 22.93 -4.12 -7.59
CA ASN A 377 23.10 -5.47 -8.16
C ASN A 377 24.28 -5.52 -9.15
N LYS A 378 24.40 -4.52 -10.01
CA LYS A 378 25.54 -4.38 -10.95
C LYS A 378 26.88 -4.19 -10.22
N GLN A 379 26.93 -3.38 -9.17
CA GLN A 379 28.12 -3.18 -8.33
C GLN A 379 28.52 -4.44 -7.55
N LYS A 380 27.55 -5.28 -7.16
CA LYS A 380 27.78 -6.55 -6.45
C LYS A 380 28.09 -7.72 -7.40
N GLY A 381 27.93 -7.55 -8.71
CA GLY A 381 28.11 -8.61 -9.71
C GLY A 381 27.09 -9.77 -9.62
N LYS A 382 26.02 -9.61 -8.83
CA LYS A 382 25.00 -10.64 -8.56
C LYS A 382 23.68 -10.00 -8.15
N GLN A 383 22.60 -10.79 -8.14
CA GLN A 383 21.37 -10.40 -7.45
C GLN A 383 21.65 -10.22 -5.94
N PHE A 384 21.30 -9.06 -5.40
CA PHE A 384 21.54 -8.67 -4.01
C PHE A 384 20.26 -8.05 -3.43
N VAL A 385 19.71 -7.05 -4.13
CA VAL A 385 18.37 -6.49 -3.93
C VAL A 385 17.38 -7.15 -4.89
N GLN A 386 16.12 -7.34 -4.49
CA GLN A 386 15.06 -7.84 -5.37
C GLN A 386 14.90 -6.96 -6.63
N GLY A 387 15.04 -7.56 -7.82
CA GLY A 387 14.89 -6.90 -9.12
C GLY A 387 13.46 -6.87 -9.67
N LEU A 388 13.25 -6.17 -10.79
CA LEU A 388 11.96 -6.05 -11.49
C LEU A 388 11.42 -7.42 -11.94
N ALA A 389 12.26 -8.29 -12.47
CA ALA A 389 11.84 -9.62 -12.94
C ALA A 389 11.41 -10.51 -11.78
N SER A 390 12.10 -10.44 -10.64
CA SER A 390 11.72 -11.17 -9.42
C SER A 390 10.40 -10.63 -8.86
N ALA A 391 10.30 -9.32 -8.60
CA ALA A 391 9.09 -8.71 -8.05
C ALA A 391 7.87 -8.85 -8.99
N GLY A 392 8.10 -8.92 -10.30
CA GLY A 392 7.08 -9.17 -11.32
C GLY A 392 6.76 -10.64 -11.61
N THR A 393 7.35 -11.60 -10.89
CA THR A 393 7.07 -13.05 -11.07
C THR A 393 6.92 -13.88 -9.79
N GLU A 394 7.40 -13.41 -8.63
CA GLU A 394 7.24 -14.09 -7.32
C GLU A 394 5.75 -14.27 -6.94
N GLY A 395 4.93 -13.27 -7.25
CA GLY A 395 3.47 -13.36 -7.28
C GLY A 395 2.91 -12.56 -8.45
N LYS A 396 1.60 -12.66 -8.72
CA LYS A 396 0.95 -11.84 -9.77
C LYS A 396 0.70 -10.39 -9.32
N TRP A 397 1.60 -9.81 -8.54
CA TRP A 397 1.47 -8.49 -7.93
C TRP A 397 1.37 -7.34 -8.95
N MET A 398 1.98 -7.54 -10.12
CA MET A 398 2.18 -6.55 -11.19
C MET A 398 1.75 -7.14 -12.55
N ILE A 399 1.63 -6.31 -13.58
CA ILE A 399 1.27 -6.77 -14.93
C ILE A 399 2.41 -7.60 -15.54
N SER A 400 2.06 -8.65 -16.30
CA SER A 400 3.01 -9.65 -16.80
C SER A 400 4.07 -9.11 -17.77
N SER A 401 3.87 -7.90 -18.33
CA SER A 401 4.83 -7.19 -19.16
C SER A 401 5.85 -6.36 -18.37
N PHE A 402 5.61 -6.03 -17.10
CA PHE A 402 6.48 -5.16 -16.31
C PHE A 402 7.88 -5.74 -16.08
N LYS A 403 8.00 -7.07 -16.00
CA LYS A 403 9.30 -7.76 -15.94
C LYS A 403 10.22 -7.51 -17.16
N SER A 404 9.70 -6.97 -18.26
CA SER A 404 10.52 -6.65 -19.44
C SER A 404 11.40 -5.41 -19.27
N TYR A 405 11.21 -4.63 -18.20
CA TYR A 405 12.07 -3.49 -17.85
C TYR A 405 13.26 -3.87 -16.95
N ASP A 406 13.37 -5.13 -16.51
CA ASP A 406 14.50 -5.64 -15.71
C ASP A 406 15.82 -5.51 -16.48
N GLY A 407 16.84 -4.96 -15.83
CA GLY A 407 18.11 -4.57 -16.45
C GLY A 407 18.02 -3.37 -17.41
N ARG A 408 16.86 -2.70 -17.48
CA ARG A 408 16.58 -1.52 -18.31
C ARG A 408 15.78 -0.47 -17.51
N GLU A 409 16.04 -0.37 -16.22
CA GLU A 409 15.31 0.48 -15.26
C GLU A 409 15.31 1.96 -15.67
N ASN A 410 16.37 2.42 -16.35
CA ASN A 410 16.48 3.77 -16.92
C ASN A 410 15.38 4.09 -17.95
N THR A 411 14.74 3.07 -18.53
CA THR A 411 13.70 3.24 -19.54
C THR A 411 12.28 3.41 -18.98
N LEU A 412 12.07 3.18 -17.67
CA LEU A 412 10.78 3.44 -17.01
C LEU A 412 10.54 4.95 -16.85
N PRO A 413 9.35 5.48 -17.17
CA PRO A 413 9.03 6.92 -17.03
C PRO A 413 8.83 7.37 -15.57
N PHE A 414 8.89 6.44 -14.61
CA PHE A 414 8.82 6.68 -13.17
C PHE A 414 9.93 5.91 -12.43
N ASP A 415 10.08 6.20 -11.14
CA ASP A 415 10.70 5.32 -10.15
C ASP A 415 9.94 5.46 -8.82
N GLN A 416 10.18 4.58 -7.84
CA GLN A 416 9.25 4.43 -6.70
C GLN A 416 9.07 5.64 -5.80
N HIS A 417 9.98 6.62 -5.81
CA HIS A 417 9.77 7.90 -5.11
C HIS A 417 8.51 8.61 -5.60
N MET A 418 8.08 8.39 -6.85
CA MET A 418 6.85 8.95 -7.42
C MET A 418 5.59 8.24 -6.90
N LEU A 419 5.58 6.91 -6.78
CA LEU A 419 4.46 6.20 -6.13
C LEU A 419 4.32 6.60 -4.66
N VAL A 420 5.46 6.69 -3.96
CA VAL A 420 5.52 7.15 -2.56
C VAL A 420 4.99 8.58 -2.44
N ALA A 421 5.37 9.47 -3.36
CA ALA A 421 4.89 10.84 -3.39
C ALA A 421 3.37 10.98 -3.63
N MET A 422 2.69 10.00 -4.26
CA MET A 422 1.23 10.05 -4.47
C MET A 422 0.39 10.04 -3.18
N VAL A 423 1.00 9.76 -2.03
CA VAL A 423 0.35 9.92 -0.72
C VAL A 423 0.32 11.41 -0.30
N ALA A 424 1.27 12.23 -0.76
CA ALA A 424 1.40 13.63 -0.35
C ALA A 424 0.19 14.48 -0.78
N PRO A 425 -0.35 15.35 0.10
CA PRO A 425 0.19 15.77 1.39
C PRO A 425 -0.27 14.95 2.61
N ARG A 426 -1.01 13.84 2.43
CA ARG A 426 -1.53 12.99 3.53
C ARG A 426 -0.39 12.27 4.26
N ALA A 427 -0.65 11.79 5.47
CA ALA A 427 0.42 11.32 6.35
C ALA A 427 1.02 9.98 5.90
N LEU A 428 2.34 9.87 6.02
CA LEU A 428 3.11 8.72 5.56
C LEU A 428 4.28 8.43 6.51
N LEU A 429 4.26 7.22 7.06
CA LEU A 429 5.33 6.68 7.91
C LEU A 429 5.90 5.41 7.26
N ILE A 430 7.03 5.53 6.60
CA ILE A 430 7.73 4.40 5.99
C ILE A 430 8.64 3.77 7.03
N LEU A 431 8.47 2.47 7.28
CA LEU A 431 9.28 1.70 8.22
C LEU A 431 10.07 0.65 7.44
N ASP A 432 11.40 0.69 7.48
CA ASP A 432 12.28 -0.30 6.86
C ASP A 432 13.25 -0.94 7.86
N ASN A 433 13.83 -2.07 7.46
CA ASN A 433 14.72 -2.90 8.27
C ASN A 433 16.13 -2.93 7.66
N ALA A 434 17.13 -2.48 8.41
CA ALA A 434 18.53 -2.45 7.96
C ALA A 434 19.19 -3.83 8.08
N GLY A 435 20.08 -4.15 7.11
CA GLY A 435 20.69 -5.47 6.98
C GLY A 435 19.86 -6.49 6.18
N GLN A 436 18.63 -6.16 5.80
CA GLN A 436 17.81 -6.99 4.90
C GLN A 436 18.20 -6.73 3.43
N GLU A 437 19.26 -7.39 2.94
CA GLU A 437 19.82 -7.20 1.59
C GLU A 437 18.74 -7.20 0.49
N TRP A 438 17.81 -8.17 0.56
CA TRP A 438 16.74 -8.37 -0.44
C TRP A 438 15.74 -7.22 -0.54
N LEU A 439 15.44 -6.56 0.59
CA LEU A 439 14.57 -5.37 0.62
C LEU A 439 15.28 -4.14 0.04
N GLY A 440 16.61 -4.11 0.11
CA GLY A 440 17.46 -3.07 -0.45
C GLY A 440 17.62 -1.87 0.48
N GLU A 441 18.43 -2.01 1.54
CA GLU A 441 18.68 -0.94 2.53
C GLU A 441 19.02 0.42 1.88
N VAL A 442 19.93 0.44 0.90
CA VAL A 442 20.33 1.65 0.15
C VAL A 442 19.21 2.19 -0.76
N PRO A 443 18.65 1.41 -1.73
CA PRO A 443 17.60 1.92 -2.62
C PRO A 443 16.31 2.32 -1.90
N SER A 444 15.98 1.75 -0.74
CA SER A 444 14.83 2.19 0.06
C SER A 444 15.11 3.49 0.81
N ASN A 445 16.30 3.64 1.40
CA ASN A 445 16.71 4.90 2.02
C ASN A 445 16.74 6.06 1.01
N TYR A 446 17.27 5.79 -0.20
CA TYR A 446 17.28 6.76 -1.29
C TYR A 446 15.85 7.07 -1.79
N CYS A 447 14.93 6.09 -1.78
CA CYS A 447 13.49 6.34 -2.03
C CYS A 447 12.89 7.26 -0.97
N GLY A 448 13.22 7.01 0.29
CA GLY A 448 12.79 7.79 1.45
C GLY A 448 13.21 9.25 1.36
N GLN A 449 14.44 9.52 0.91
CA GLN A 449 14.93 10.89 0.71
C GLN A 449 14.36 11.54 -0.57
N ALA A 450 14.28 10.82 -1.68
CA ALA A 450 13.80 11.36 -2.96
C ALA A 450 12.29 11.69 -2.99
N SER A 451 11.48 11.00 -2.19
CA SER A 451 10.03 11.26 -2.08
C SER A 451 9.71 12.38 -1.09
N LYS A 452 10.54 12.59 -0.05
CA LYS A 452 10.42 13.73 0.88
C LYS A 452 10.45 15.08 0.16
N GLU A 453 11.17 15.18 -0.96
CA GLU A 453 11.23 16.38 -1.80
C GLU A 453 9.83 16.91 -2.18
N VAL A 454 8.85 16.03 -2.41
CA VAL A 454 7.47 16.42 -2.74
C VAL A 454 6.70 16.91 -1.50
N TYR A 455 6.92 16.29 -0.35
CA TYR A 455 6.37 16.77 0.93
C TYR A 455 6.93 18.14 1.31
N ASP A 456 8.23 18.37 1.11
CA ASP A 456 8.87 19.66 1.32
C ASP A 456 8.33 20.71 0.34
N ALA A 457 8.16 20.36 -0.94
CA ALA A 457 7.61 21.25 -1.95
C ALA A 457 6.17 21.68 -1.66
N LEU A 458 5.34 20.79 -1.11
CA LEU A 458 3.97 21.07 -0.68
C LEU A 458 3.90 21.80 0.68
N GLY A 459 5.02 21.95 1.39
CA GLY A 459 5.05 22.49 2.77
C GLY A 459 4.41 21.56 3.80
N ALA A 460 4.46 20.25 3.55
CA ALA A 460 3.86 19.18 4.35
C ALA A 460 4.91 18.27 5.03
N THR A 461 6.15 18.74 5.21
CA THR A 461 7.30 17.99 5.76
C THR A 461 6.96 17.23 7.05
N GLU A 462 6.18 17.85 7.96
CA GLU A 462 5.70 17.24 9.21
C GLU A 462 4.90 15.95 9.01
N ASN A 463 4.25 15.77 7.86
CA ASN A 463 3.39 14.63 7.56
C ASN A 463 4.18 13.40 7.07
N TYR A 464 5.51 13.51 6.96
CA TYR A 464 6.36 12.49 6.37
C TYR A 464 7.46 12.02 7.33
N THR A 465 7.53 10.71 7.58
CA THR A 465 8.71 10.09 8.18
C THR A 465 9.18 8.89 7.36
N TYR A 466 10.49 8.84 7.13
CA TYR A 466 11.20 7.62 6.76
C TYR A 466 12.01 7.15 7.97
N SER A 467 11.89 5.88 8.35
CA SER A 467 12.57 5.29 9.50
C SER A 467 13.16 3.94 9.13
N GLN A 468 14.45 3.76 9.41
CA GLN A 468 15.20 2.56 9.11
C GLN A 468 16.00 2.12 10.35
N GLU A 469 15.67 0.94 10.87
CA GLU A 469 16.27 0.37 12.08
C GLU A 469 16.75 -1.05 11.78
N GLY A 470 17.92 -1.44 12.27
CA GLY A 470 18.47 -2.79 12.07
C GLY A 470 18.28 -3.71 13.28
N GLY A 471 18.72 -4.96 13.13
CA GLY A 471 18.89 -5.88 14.28
C GLY A 471 17.61 -6.54 14.80
N HIS A 472 16.54 -6.56 14.00
CA HIS A 472 15.28 -7.25 14.32
C HIS A 472 14.83 -8.19 13.19
N GLY A 473 13.94 -9.13 13.51
CA GLY A 473 13.38 -10.05 12.53
C GLY A 473 12.55 -9.33 11.46
N HIS A 474 12.43 -9.93 10.27
CA HIS A 474 11.58 -9.40 9.22
C HIS A 474 10.12 -9.34 9.68
N CYS A 475 9.44 -8.21 9.43
CA CYS A 475 8.10 -7.88 9.93
C CYS A 475 7.95 -7.76 11.46
N GLN A 476 9.04 -7.82 12.23
CA GLN A 476 9.04 -7.47 13.65
C GLN A 476 9.17 -5.95 13.79
N LEU A 477 8.26 -5.30 14.53
CA LEU A 477 8.36 -3.87 14.81
C LEU A 477 9.34 -3.63 15.98
N PRO A 478 10.48 -2.95 15.79
CA PRO A 478 11.42 -2.64 16.87
C PRO A 478 10.93 -1.47 17.73
N ASN A 479 11.51 -1.31 18.93
CA ASN A 479 11.06 -0.33 19.91
C ASN A 479 11.13 1.13 19.42
N GLY A 480 12.05 1.50 18.54
CA GLY A 480 12.10 2.87 17.99
C GLY A 480 10.91 3.17 17.08
N GLN A 481 10.69 2.30 16.09
CA GLN A 481 9.55 2.40 15.16
C GLN A 481 8.19 2.20 15.86
N PHE A 482 8.14 1.47 16.97
CA PHE A 482 6.92 1.29 17.78
C PHE A 482 6.36 2.61 18.33
N ASP A 483 7.22 3.52 18.79
CA ASP A 483 6.78 4.83 19.26
C ASP A 483 6.48 5.80 18.10
N GLU A 484 7.15 5.67 16.95
CA GLU A 484 6.82 6.43 15.74
C GLU A 484 5.41 6.11 15.21
N VAL A 485 5.01 4.84 15.22
CA VAL A 485 3.64 4.44 14.85
C VAL A 485 2.63 5.07 15.81
N LYS A 486 2.92 5.13 17.11
CA LYS A 486 2.04 5.80 18.09
C LYS A 486 1.97 7.30 17.86
N ASP A 487 3.07 7.97 17.57
CA ASP A 487 3.09 9.41 17.34
C ASP A 487 2.29 9.78 16.08
N PHE A 488 2.44 9.03 14.97
CA PHE A 488 1.62 9.23 13.77
C PHE A 488 0.13 8.93 14.02
N MET A 489 -0.21 7.88 14.77
CA MET A 489 -1.59 7.57 15.15
C MET A 489 -2.21 8.67 16.05
N ASN A 490 -1.44 9.18 17.01
CA ASN A 490 -1.89 10.28 17.87
C ASN A 490 -2.13 11.57 17.07
N LYS A 491 -1.23 11.93 16.14
CA LYS A 491 -1.32 13.16 15.34
C LYS A 491 -2.41 13.10 14.27
N PHE A 492 -2.43 12.05 13.45
CA PHE A 492 -3.24 12.02 12.22
C PHE A 492 -4.57 11.25 12.34
N LEU A 493 -4.78 10.46 13.41
CA LEU A 493 -6.07 9.80 13.68
C LEU A 493 -6.76 10.32 14.95
N LEU A 494 -6.01 10.79 15.96
CA LEU A 494 -6.57 11.19 17.26
C LEU A 494 -6.46 12.69 17.57
N GLY A 495 -5.91 13.51 16.66
CA GLY A 495 -5.84 14.97 16.80
C GLY A 495 -5.01 15.48 17.99
N LYS A 496 -3.96 14.75 18.40
CA LYS A 496 -3.08 15.10 19.52
C LYS A 496 -1.69 15.52 19.04
N ASP A 497 -1.01 16.38 19.80
CA ASP A 497 0.39 16.73 19.52
C ASP A 497 1.31 15.51 19.66
N ALA A 498 2.17 15.31 18.65
CA ALA A 498 3.17 14.24 18.59
C ALA A 498 4.32 14.61 17.63
N LYS A 499 5.47 13.91 17.73
CA LYS A 499 6.67 14.23 16.93
C LYS A 499 6.72 13.39 15.66
N THR A 500 6.68 14.06 14.52
CA THR A 500 6.75 13.45 13.19
C THR A 500 7.70 14.29 12.32
N GLY A 501 7.84 14.01 11.01
CA GLY A 501 8.61 14.88 10.12
C GLY A 501 10.13 14.64 10.12
N LYS A 502 10.60 13.39 9.92
CA LYS A 502 12.05 13.08 9.91
C LYS A 502 12.50 12.07 8.85
N ILE A 503 13.79 12.09 8.54
CA ILE A 503 14.50 10.94 7.97
C ILE A 503 15.37 10.37 9.10
N ASP A 504 15.17 9.11 9.47
CA ASP A 504 16.00 8.43 10.46
C ASP A 504 16.54 7.11 9.89
N TYR A 505 17.86 6.95 9.97
CA TYR A 505 18.61 5.73 9.67
C TYR A 505 19.82 5.63 10.60
N SER A 506 19.71 6.24 11.79
CA SER A 506 20.78 6.31 12.80
C SER A 506 21.14 4.94 13.42
N LYS A 507 20.29 3.94 13.18
CA LYS A 507 20.42 2.55 13.65
C LYS A 507 20.70 1.55 12.51
N ASN A 508 21.16 2.02 11.35
CA ASN A 508 21.52 1.15 10.24
C ASN A 508 22.76 0.31 10.53
N THR A 509 22.83 -0.86 9.89
CA THR A 509 23.98 -1.76 9.90
C THR A 509 25.17 -1.27 9.07
N GLN A 510 24.97 -0.31 8.16
CA GLN A 510 26.01 0.30 7.33
C GLN A 510 25.75 1.80 7.10
N THR A 511 26.81 2.58 6.86
CA THR A 511 26.70 4.03 6.64
C THR A 511 26.07 4.36 5.29
N ILE A 512 24.85 4.90 5.29
CA ILE A 512 24.19 5.39 4.08
C ILE A 512 24.69 6.80 3.72
N ASN A 513 25.46 6.89 2.63
CA ASN A 513 26.07 8.13 2.13
C ASN A 513 25.30 8.70 0.92
N PHE A 514 24.02 9.06 1.10
CA PHE A 514 23.20 9.60 0.02
C PHE A 514 23.80 10.90 -0.55
N LYS A 515 23.93 10.95 -1.88
CA LYS A 515 24.36 12.12 -2.64
C LYS A 515 23.23 12.53 -3.58
N LYS A 516 22.46 13.56 -3.19
CA LYS A 516 21.33 14.07 -3.99
C LYS A 516 21.68 14.25 -5.47
N SER A 517 22.83 14.86 -5.77
CA SER A 517 23.31 15.11 -7.15
C SER A 517 23.64 13.86 -7.99
N GLU A 518 23.78 12.68 -7.39
CA GLU A 518 23.97 11.40 -8.11
C GLU A 518 22.66 10.96 -8.79
N TRP A 519 21.53 11.10 -8.08
CA TRP A 519 20.24 10.53 -8.46
C TRP A 519 19.16 11.54 -8.83
N ILE A 520 19.30 12.76 -8.34
CA ILE A 520 18.38 13.88 -8.52
C ILE A 520 19.10 14.98 -9.30
N ASP A 521 18.42 15.52 -10.31
CA ASP A 521 18.85 16.69 -11.10
C ASP A 521 17.79 17.80 -11.12
N TRP A 522 16.64 17.60 -10.46
CA TRP A 522 15.64 18.64 -10.29
C TRP A 522 15.95 19.55 -9.10
N GLU A 523 15.75 20.86 -9.30
CA GLU A 523 15.46 21.77 -8.20
C GLU A 523 14.06 21.49 -7.65
N THR A 524 13.94 21.53 -6.32
CA THR A 524 12.71 21.25 -5.58
C THR A 524 11.99 22.58 -5.33
N PRO A 525 10.80 22.79 -5.92
CA PRO A 525 10.09 24.08 -5.81
C PRO A 525 9.49 24.25 -4.42
N SER A 526 9.24 25.50 -4.01
CA SER A 526 8.26 25.77 -2.95
C SER A 526 6.93 26.11 -3.63
N LEU A 527 6.00 25.15 -3.62
CA LEU A 527 4.69 25.28 -4.26
C LEU A 527 3.79 26.16 -3.40
N LYS A 528 3.18 27.16 -4.03
CA LYS A 528 2.27 28.11 -3.38
C LYS A 528 0.86 27.55 -3.32
#